data_AF-A0A0F2Q223-F1
#
_entry.id   AF-A0A0F2Q223-F1
#
_cell.length_a   1.000
_cell.length_b   1.000
_cell.length_c   1.000
_cell.angle_alpha   90.00
_cell.angle_beta   90.00
_cell.angle_gamma   90.00
#
_symmetry.space_group_name_H-M   'P 1'
#
loop_
_entity.id
_entity.type
_entity.pdbx_description
1 polymer ?
#
loop_
_entity_poly.entity_id
_entity_poly.type
_entity_poly.pdbx_seq_one_letter_code
_entity_poly.pdbx_strand_id
1 'polypeptide(L)'
;MKSEWEGLLSEMGLPTYLLESITLTTWKNFTLGHPKKSQLNNLKNEIKGILDISNDFMLIGIDYDGSFTSQVIPLDDISILRELWGSFAGRYLLILANRFNLEDKVYNCNTDDELIGQILIMNKKLLLKTPDGHELLYIEIN
;
A
#
# COMPACT_ATOMS: atom_id res chain seq x y z
N MET A 1 4.29 22.48 2.87
CA MET A 1 5.23 21.47 3.39
C MET A 1 5.46 20.49 2.27
N LYS A 2 6.72 20.28 1.87
CA LYS A 2 7.05 19.18 0.95
C LYS A 2 6.77 17.87 1.68
N SER A 3 6.09 16.94 1.02
CA SER A 3 5.89 15.60 1.59
C SER A 3 7.25 14.94 1.75
N GLU A 4 7.55 14.34 2.90
CA GLU A 4 8.80 13.58 3.13
C GLU A 4 8.96 12.43 2.11
N TRP A 5 7.87 12.08 1.43
CA TRP A 5 7.78 11.04 0.41
C TRP A 5 7.84 11.57 -1.03
N GLU A 6 8.20 12.83 -1.27
CA GLU A 6 8.39 13.37 -2.64
C GLU A 6 9.44 12.57 -3.43
N GLY A 7 10.44 11.99 -2.74
CA GLY A 7 11.44 11.11 -3.36
C GLY A 7 10.89 9.75 -3.80
N LEU A 8 9.86 9.24 -3.11
CA LEU A 8 9.32 7.91 -3.34
C LEU A 8 8.82 7.74 -4.78
N LEU A 9 8.13 8.74 -5.33
CA LEU A 9 7.63 8.67 -6.71
C LEU A 9 8.75 8.56 -7.74
N SER A 10 9.93 9.10 -7.45
CA SER A 10 11.10 9.00 -8.34
C SER A 10 11.76 7.62 -8.27
N GLU A 11 11.62 6.92 -7.15
CA GLU A 11 12.17 5.58 -6.92
C GLU A 11 11.25 4.47 -7.45
N MET A 12 9.97 4.77 -7.68
CA MET A 12 8.97 3.81 -8.17
C MET A 12 9.15 3.35 -9.62
N GLY A 13 10.17 3.83 -10.35
CA GLY A 13 10.41 3.43 -11.74
C GLY A 13 9.26 3.77 -12.69
N LEU A 14 8.47 4.80 -12.36
CA LEU A 14 7.28 5.18 -13.12
C LEU A 14 7.65 5.87 -14.44
N PRO A 15 6.94 5.61 -15.54
CA PRO A 15 7.09 6.37 -16.77
C PRO A 15 6.91 7.88 -16.53
N THR A 16 7.80 8.70 -17.08
CA THR A 16 7.81 10.15 -16.85
C THR A 16 6.48 10.83 -17.18
N TYR A 17 5.76 10.35 -18.19
CA TYR A 17 4.45 10.90 -18.58
C TYR A 17 3.33 10.66 -17.55
N LEU A 18 3.51 9.72 -16.60
CA LEU A 18 2.55 9.47 -15.52
C LEU A 18 2.81 10.32 -14.28
N LEU A 19 4.02 10.87 -14.11
CA LEU A 19 4.38 11.58 -12.88
C LEU A 19 3.47 12.79 -12.62
N GLU A 20 3.03 13.49 -13.67
CA GLU A 20 2.14 14.64 -13.55
C GLU A 20 0.69 14.27 -13.22
N SER A 21 0.28 13.01 -13.44
CA SER A 21 -1.07 12.54 -13.11
C SER A 21 -1.15 11.85 -11.75
N ILE A 22 -0.02 11.69 -11.05
CA ILE A 22 0.02 11.01 -9.76
C ILE A 22 -0.20 11.97 -8.61
N THR A 23 -1.11 11.59 -7.72
CA THR A 23 -1.30 12.21 -6.42
C THR A 23 -0.75 11.27 -5.34
N LEU A 24 0.20 11.77 -4.54
CA LEU A 24 0.66 11.12 -3.31
C LEU A 24 0.24 11.98 -2.12
N THR A 25 -0.47 11.40 -1.17
CA THR A 25 -0.91 12.09 0.04
C THR A 25 -0.71 11.20 1.26
N THR A 26 -0.12 11.73 2.33
CA THR A 26 -0.21 11.08 3.65
C THR A 26 -1.67 11.10 4.10
N TRP A 27 -2.35 9.97 3.97
CA TRP A 27 -3.77 9.86 4.27
C TRP A 27 -4.03 9.69 5.76
N LYS A 28 -3.17 8.93 6.45
CA LYS A 28 -3.29 8.73 7.88
C LYS A 28 -1.93 8.67 8.56
N ASN A 29 -1.90 9.24 9.76
CA ASN A 29 -0.77 9.20 10.67
C ASN A 29 -1.13 8.42 11.94
N PHE A 30 -0.20 7.61 12.41
CA PHE A 30 -0.28 6.86 13.64
C PHE A 30 0.80 7.34 14.60
N THR A 31 0.40 7.67 15.83
CA THR A 31 1.33 8.10 16.89
C THR A 31 2.38 7.03 17.21
N LEU A 32 2.02 5.76 17.02
CA LEU A 32 2.89 4.60 17.20
C LEU A 32 2.84 3.81 15.90
N GLY A 33 3.99 3.33 15.40
CA GLY A 33 4.08 2.48 14.20
C GLY A 33 3.30 1.15 14.29
N HIS A 34 2.75 0.87 15.46
CA HIS A 34 1.84 -0.24 15.75
C HIS A 34 0.48 0.29 16.22
N PRO A 35 -0.46 0.54 15.29
CA PRO A 35 -1.78 1.05 15.63
C PRO A 35 -2.56 0.08 16.54
N LYS A 36 -3.30 0.64 17.51
CA LYS A 36 -4.18 -0.15 18.38
C LYS A 36 -5.29 -0.81 17.55
N LYS A 37 -5.82 -1.93 18.04
CA LYS A 37 -6.96 -2.64 17.40
C LYS A 37 -8.13 -1.72 17.10
N SER A 38 -8.45 -0.78 17.99
CA SER A 38 -9.53 0.19 17.78
C SER A 38 -9.26 1.15 16.60
N GLN A 39 -8.01 1.56 16.39
CA GLN A 39 -7.62 2.43 15.27
C GLN A 39 -7.72 1.67 13.94
N LEU A 40 -7.32 0.40 13.92
CA LEU A 40 -7.45 -0.47 12.75
C LEU A 40 -8.92 -0.82 12.44
N ASN A 41 -9.75 -1.04 13.46
CA ASN A 41 -11.18 -1.24 13.27
C ASN A 41 -11.85 -0.03 12.60
N ASN A 42 -11.46 1.19 13.00
CA ASN A 42 -11.95 2.40 12.34
C ASN A 42 -11.44 2.52 10.90
N LEU A 43 -10.18 2.11 10.67
CA LEU A 43 -9.55 2.11 9.35
C LEU A 43 -10.35 1.32 8.32
N LYS A 44 -11.04 0.24 8.71
CA LYS A 44 -11.89 -0.56 7.81
C LYS A 44 -12.86 0.28 7.00
N ASN A 45 -13.66 1.11 7.65
CA ASN A 45 -14.68 1.92 6.97
C ASN A 45 -14.05 2.98 6.09
N GLU A 46 -12.88 3.47 6.49
CA GLU A 46 -12.14 4.48 5.76
C GLU A 46 -11.50 3.87 4.48
N ILE A 47 -10.89 2.68 4.57
CA ILE A 47 -10.36 1.91 3.43
C ILE A 47 -11.47 1.66 2.42
N LYS A 48 -12.65 1.26 2.92
CA LYS A 48 -13.84 1.04 2.09
C LYS A 48 -14.17 2.26 1.22
N GLY A 49 -14.14 3.45 1.82
CA GLY A 49 -14.46 4.69 1.15
C GLY A 49 -13.39 5.15 0.17
N ILE A 50 -12.11 5.07 0.54
CA ILE A 50 -11.03 5.63 -0.31
C ILE A 50 -10.67 4.72 -1.50
N LEU A 51 -10.75 3.40 -1.30
CA LEU A 51 -10.43 2.44 -2.35
C LEU A 51 -11.68 1.92 -3.11
N ASP A 52 -12.88 2.43 -2.81
CA ASP A 52 -14.17 1.97 -3.37
C ASP A 52 -14.41 0.46 -3.24
N ILE A 53 -14.07 -0.10 -2.07
CA ILE A 53 -14.11 -1.55 -1.85
C ILE A 53 -15.49 -1.96 -1.35
N SER A 54 -16.05 -3.03 -1.90
CA SER A 54 -17.37 -3.54 -1.48
C SER A 54 -17.27 -4.66 -0.45
N ASN A 55 -16.42 -5.68 -0.71
CA ASN A 55 -16.44 -6.95 0.02
C ASN A 55 -15.08 -7.34 0.63
N ASP A 56 -13.99 -7.15 -0.10
CA ASP A 56 -12.65 -7.62 0.28
C ASP A 56 -11.59 -6.79 -0.43
N PHE A 57 -10.39 -6.82 0.15
CA PHE A 57 -9.22 -6.12 -0.37
C PHE A 57 -8.05 -7.08 -0.47
N MET A 58 -7.08 -6.75 -1.31
CA MET A 58 -5.84 -7.50 -1.42
C MET A 58 -4.76 -6.78 -0.61
N LEU A 59 -4.06 -7.54 0.25
CA LEU A 59 -2.82 -7.10 0.87
C LEU A 59 -1.63 -7.69 0.14
N ILE A 60 -0.58 -6.88 0.03
CA ILE A 60 0.72 -7.31 -0.45
C ILE A 60 1.77 -6.84 0.54
N GLY A 61 2.48 -7.78 1.15
CA GLY A 61 3.64 -7.48 1.97
C GLY A 61 4.91 -7.75 1.16
N ILE A 62 5.83 -6.79 1.15
CA ILE A 62 7.12 -6.91 0.46
C ILE A 62 8.20 -7.24 1.50
N ASP A 63 8.99 -8.27 1.24
CA ASP A 63 10.02 -8.80 2.12
C ASP A 63 11.42 -8.31 1.71
N TYR A 64 12.40 -8.42 2.61
CA TYR A 64 13.74 -7.82 2.40
C TYR A 64 14.56 -8.45 1.27
N ASP A 65 14.20 -9.66 0.86
CA ASP A 65 14.83 -10.36 -0.25
C ASP A 65 14.12 -10.08 -1.60
N GLY A 66 13.18 -9.11 -1.61
CA GLY A 66 12.35 -8.77 -2.77
C GLY A 66 11.22 -9.78 -3.02
N SER A 67 11.10 -10.82 -2.20
CA SER A 67 9.91 -11.68 -2.24
C SER A 67 8.69 -10.90 -1.75
N PHE A 68 7.52 -11.32 -2.20
CA PHE A 68 6.26 -10.73 -1.74
C PHE A 68 5.30 -11.83 -1.35
N THR A 69 4.44 -11.49 -0.39
CA THR A 69 3.28 -12.31 -0.03
C THR A 69 2.04 -11.54 -0.41
N SER A 70 1.02 -12.24 -0.89
CA SER A 70 -0.27 -11.62 -1.14
C SER A 70 -1.42 -12.44 -0.56
N GLN A 71 -2.41 -11.73 -0.04
CA GLN A 71 -3.58 -12.35 0.56
C GLN A 71 -4.82 -11.50 0.29
N VAL A 72 -5.91 -12.15 -0.10
CA VAL A 72 -7.24 -11.51 -0.16
C VAL A 72 -7.87 -11.60 1.21
N ILE A 73 -8.30 -10.45 1.74
CA ILE A 73 -8.86 -10.32 3.08
C ILE A 73 -10.29 -9.79 2.98
N PRO A 74 -11.28 -10.53 3.51
CA PRO A 74 -12.63 -10.00 3.68
C PRO A 74 -12.60 -8.72 4.52
N LEU A 75 -13.36 -7.68 4.12
CA LEU A 75 -13.44 -6.43 4.87
C LEU A 75 -13.85 -6.66 6.34
N ASP A 76 -14.64 -7.69 6.61
CA ASP A 76 -15.08 -8.05 7.95
C ASP A 76 -13.98 -8.65 8.84
N ASP A 77 -12.85 -9.06 8.27
CA ASP A 77 -11.72 -9.66 8.98
C ASP A 77 -10.48 -8.74 9.02
N ILE A 78 -10.66 -7.56 9.60
CA ILE A 78 -9.57 -6.59 9.80
C ILE A 78 -8.51 -7.06 10.81
N SER A 79 -8.75 -8.19 11.48
CA SER A 79 -7.81 -8.76 12.45
C SER A 79 -6.51 -9.20 11.79
N ILE A 80 -6.60 -9.71 10.56
CA ILE A 80 -5.46 -10.08 9.73
C ILE A 80 -4.62 -8.85 9.36
N LEU A 81 -5.24 -7.71 9.05
CA LEU A 81 -4.51 -6.47 8.78
C LEU A 81 -3.63 -6.08 9.97
N ARG A 82 -4.10 -6.27 11.20
CA ARG A 82 -3.29 -5.99 12.41
C ARG A 82 -2.07 -6.92 12.51
N GLU A 83 -2.27 -8.20 12.27
CA GLU A 83 -1.20 -9.19 12.35
C GLU A 83 -0.13 -8.93 11.30
N LEU A 84 -0.54 -8.62 10.07
CA LEU A 84 0.37 -8.29 8.97
C LEU A 84 1.04 -6.92 9.19
N TRP A 85 0.34 -5.93 9.72
CA TRP A 85 0.96 -4.63 10.05
C TRP A 85 2.16 -4.78 10.98
N GLY A 86 2.03 -5.61 12.02
CA GLY A 86 3.13 -5.92 12.93
C GLY A 86 4.20 -6.81 12.30
N SER A 87 3.81 -7.81 11.51
CA SER A 87 4.74 -8.75 10.87
C SER A 87 5.61 -8.10 9.80
N PHE A 88 5.10 -7.05 9.15
CA PHE A 88 5.83 -6.22 8.18
C PHE A 88 6.39 -4.93 8.82
N ALA A 89 6.74 -4.95 10.10
CA ALA A 89 7.47 -3.83 10.72
C ALA A 89 8.83 -3.64 10.02
N GLY A 90 9.17 -2.40 9.67
CA GLY A 90 10.35 -2.09 8.87
C GLY A 90 10.22 -2.38 7.37
N ARG A 91 9.01 -2.67 6.88
CA ARG A 91 8.73 -3.03 5.48
C ARG A 91 7.45 -2.35 4.95
N TYR A 92 7.30 -2.31 3.63
CA TYR A 92 6.08 -1.84 2.99
C TYR A 92 4.96 -2.88 3.08
N LEU A 93 3.73 -2.38 3.24
CA LEU A 93 2.50 -3.18 3.13
C LEU A 93 1.49 -2.40 2.29
N LEU A 94 1.03 -3.00 1.20
CA LEU A 94 0.10 -2.38 0.26
C LEU A 94 -1.32 -2.89 0.51
N ILE A 95 -2.31 -2.01 0.37
CA ILE A 95 -3.74 -2.31 0.43
C ILE A 95 -4.36 -1.90 -0.91
N LEU A 96 -5.02 -2.84 -1.58
CA LEU A 96 -5.52 -2.70 -2.95
C LEU A 96 -7.00 -3.09 -3.04
N ALA A 97 -7.73 -2.40 -3.92
CA ALA A 97 -9.12 -2.71 -4.23
C ALA A 97 -9.26 -3.94 -5.12
N ASN A 98 -8.38 -4.07 -6.12
CA ASN A 98 -8.48 -5.11 -7.13
C ASN A 98 -7.62 -6.32 -6.76
N ARG A 99 -8.15 -7.50 -7.08
CA ARG A 99 -7.41 -8.75 -7.00
C ARG A 99 -6.66 -8.98 -8.31
N PHE A 100 -5.42 -9.42 -8.23
CA PHE A 100 -4.67 -9.89 -9.38
C PHE A 100 -3.61 -10.91 -8.96
N ASN A 101 -3.19 -11.74 -9.91
CA ASN A 101 -2.00 -12.57 -9.70
C ASN A 101 -0.75 -11.71 -9.96
N LEU A 102 0.11 -11.59 -8.96
CA LEU A 102 1.39 -10.88 -9.07
C LEU A 102 2.41 -11.67 -9.89
N GLU A 103 2.44 -13.00 -9.71
CA GLU A 103 3.44 -13.88 -10.33
C GLU A 103 3.40 -13.83 -11.85
N ASP A 104 2.23 -13.56 -12.43
CA ASP A 104 2.05 -13.50 -13.89
C ASP A 104 2.29 -12.11 -14.49
N LYS A 105 2.35 -11.06 -13.65
CA LYS A 105 2.15 -9.67 -14.09
C LYS A 105 3.26 -8.70 -13.71
N VAL A 106 4.06 -9.01 -12.70
CA VAL A 106 5.21 -8.19 -12.32
C VAL A 106 6.48 -8.85 -12.84
N TYR A 107 7.17 -8.17 -13.75
CA TYR A 107 8.42 -8.65 -14.33
C TYR A 107 9.57 -7.71 -13.94
N ASN A 108 10.72 -8.29 -13.58
CA ASN A 108 12.02 -7.63 -13.54
C ASN A 108 12.08 -6.31 -12.73
N CYS A 109 11.50 -6.28 -11.53
CA CYS A 109 11.77 -5.19 -10.58
C CYS A 109 13.11 -5.44 -9.90
N ASN A 110 13.95 -4.42 -9.80
CA ASN A 110 15.23 -4.49 -9.08
C ASN A 110 15.11 -3.96 -7.64
N THR A 111 14.03 -3.24 -7.34
CA THR A 111 13.77 -2.66 -6.01
C THR A 111 12.31 -2.82 -5.60
N ASP A 112 12.05 -2.73 -4.30
CA ASP A 112 10.72 -2.73 -3.71
C ASP A 112 9.88 -1.55 -4.23
N ASP A 113 10.51 -0.38 -4.41
CA ASP A 113 9.83 0.82 -4.91
C ASP A 113 9.38 0.64 -6.37
N GLU A 114 10.23 0.06 -7.23
CA GLU A 114 9.86 -0.29 -8.61
C GLU A 114 8.68 -1.27 -8.66
N LEU A 115 8.65 -2.25 -7.76
CA LEU A 115 7.52 -3.18 -7.60
C LEU A 115 6.24 -2.43 -7.22
N ILE A 116 6.31 -1.51 -6.25
CA ILE A 116 5.19 -0.66 -5.86
C ILE A 116 4.68 0.17 -7.06
N GLY A 117 5.59 0.72 -7.87
CA GLY A 117 5.24 1.47 -9.07
C GLY A 117 4.49 0.64 -10.11
N GLN A 118 4.94 -0.58 -10.39
CA GLN A 118 4.22 -1.49 -11.30
C GLN A 118 2.82 -1.82 -10.77
N ILE A 119 2.71 -2.11 -9.47
CA ILE A 119 1.43 -2.38 -8.81
C ILE A 119 0.49 -1.17 -8.91
N LEU A 120 1.02 0.05 -8.73
CA LEU A 120 0.26 1.29 -8.87
C LEU A 120 -0.29 1.44 -10.29
N ILE A 121 0.52 1.21 -11.33
CA ILE A 121 0.07 1.28 -12.73
C ILE A 121 -1.11 0.33 -13.00
N MET A 122 -1.04 -0.88 -12.44
CA MET A 122 -2.07 -1.91 -12.59
C MET A 122 -3.36 -1.59 -11.82
N ASN A 123 -3.25 -0.98 -10.65
CA ASN A 123 -4.40 -0.77 -9.75
C ASN A 123 -4.97 0.64 -9.82
N LYS A 124 -4.24 1.59 -10.40
CA LYS A 124 -4.50 3.04 -10.44
C LYS A 124 -4.51 3.73 -9.08
N LYS A 125 -4.92 3.05 -8.02
CA LYS A 125 -4.89 3.55 -6.65
C LYS A 125 -4.50 2.47 -5.65
N LEU A 126 -3.80 2.88 -4.60
CA LEU A 126 -3.41 2.01 -3.49
C LEU A 126 -3.23 2.80 -2.19
N LEU A 127 -3.29 2.08 -1.07
CA LEU A 127 -2.76 2.57 0.21
C LEU A 127 -1.43 1.86 0.50
N LEU A 128 -0.43 2.61 0.94
CA LEU A 128 0.90 2.12 1.25
C LEU A 128 1.23 2.44 2.71
N LYS A 129 1.42 1.40 3.53
CA LYS A 129 1.97 1.54 4.88
C LYS A 129 3.48 1.70 4.75
N THR A 130 4.00 2.76 5.35
CA THR A 130 5.43 3.09 5.35
C THR A 130 6.23 2.09 6.20
N PRO A 131 7.55 1.93 5.97
CA PRO A 131 8.35 0.94 6.70
C PRO A 131 8.29 1.11 8.22
N ASP A 132 8.33 2.36 8.70
CA ASP A 132 8.22 2.73 10.12
C ASP A 132 6.82 2.50 10.71
N GLY A 133 5.80 2.29 9.86
CA GLY A 133 4.41 2.06 10.24
C GLY A 133 3.67 3.26 10.80
N HIS A 134 4.28 4.43 10.76
CA HIS A 134 3.67 5.66 11.24
C HIS A 134 2.69 6.27 10.24
N GLU A 135 2.83 5.96 8.95
CA GLU A 135 2.02 6.56 7.92
C GLU A 135 1.32 5.52 7.03
N LEU A 136 0.14 5.92 6.57
CA LEU A 136 -0.53 5.29 5.43
C LEU A 136 -0.65 6.34 4.32
N LEU A 137 0.11 6.12 3.26
CA LEU A 137 0.09 6.96 2.07
C LEU A 137 -1.03 6.49 1.14
N TYR A 138 -1.77 7.43 0.57
CA TYR A 138 -2.67 7.20 -0.54
C TYR A 138 -1.98 7.65 -1.82
N ILE A 139 -1.94 6.76 -2.81
CA ILE A 139 -1.32 7.02 -4.10
C ILE A 139 -2.33 6.71 -5.19
N GLU A 140 -2.57 7.65 -6.08
CA GLU A 140 -3.54 7.54 -7.17
C GLU A 140 -2.99 8.12 -8.48
N ILE A 141 -3.22 7.43 -9.59
CA ILE A 141 -3.05 7.92 -10.96
C ILE A 141 -4.41 8.42 -11.44
N ASN A 142 -4.52 9.72 -11.71
CA ASN A 142 -5.70 10.37 -12.30
C ASN A 142 -5.87 10.06 -13.79
#